data_AF-A0A2S2NKM2-F1
#
_entry.id   AF-A0A2S2NKM2-F1
#
_cell.length_a   1.000
_cell.length_b   1.000
_cell.length_c   1.000
_cell.angle_alpha   90.00
_cell.angle_beta   90.00
_cell.angle_gamma   90.00
#
_symmetry.space_group_name_H-M   'P 1'
#
loop_
_entity.id
_entity.type
_entity.pdbx_description
1 polymer ?
#
loop_
_entity_poly.entity_id
_entity_poly.type
_entity_poly.pdbx_seq_one_letter_code
_entity_poly.pdbx_strand_id
1 'polypeptide(L)'
;QFSPESLMMASSIDHFFNLNFNDSLHFINHYHSLMNVSKECLNSEMTVAKNVVVKNMGSDVNIDITDVIRVLSENQTVFPNLQKLFTIALTIPISSATCERSFSAMKKIKTWLRTSMLQDRFSNL
;
A
#
# COMPACT_ATOMS: atom_id res chain seq x y z
N GLN A 1 1.16 -16.74 7.01
CA GLN A 1 0.62 -15.85 8.06
C GLN A 1 1.51 -14.62 8.05
N PHE A 2 0.93 -13.42 7.91
CA PHE A 2 1.69 -12.17 7.87
C PHE A 2 2.41 -11.97 9.21
N SER A 3 3.63 -11.42 9.17
CA SER A 3 4.36 -11.07 10.40
C SER A 3 3.64 -9.92 11.12
N PRO A 4 3.74 -9.82 12.45
CA PRO A 4 3.13 -8.72 13.19
C PRO A 4 3.60 -7.34 12.70
N GLU A 5 4.85 -7.26 12.25
CA GLU A 5 5.46 -6.06 11.68
C GLU A 5 4.85 -5.67 10.33
N SER A 6 4.56 -6.65 9.45
CA SER A 6 3.86 -6.39 8.19
C SER A 6 2.41 -5.94 8.41
N LEU A 7 1.77 -6.40 9.49
CA LEU A 7 0.41 -5.99 9.84
C LEU A 7 0.38 -4.55 10.35
N MET A 8 1.35 -4.15 11.19
CA MET A 8 1.48 -2.76 11.63
C MET A 8 1.76 -1.83 10.45
N MET A 9 2.63 -2.25 9.52
CA MET A 9 2.91 -1.47 8.31
C MET A 9 1.67 -1.29 7.44
N ALA A 10 0.91 -2.37 7.21
CA ALA A 10 -0.33 -2.31 6.45
C ALA A 10 -1.38 -1.40 7.11
N SER A 11 -1.53 -1.49 8.44
CA SER A 11 -2.44 -0.61 9.19
C SER A 11 -2.02 0.85 9.08
N SER A 12 -0.73 1.17 9.21
CA SER A 12 -0.25 2.56 9.06
C SER A 12 -0.42 3.10 7.64
N ILE A 13 -0.33 2.25 6.60
CA ILE A 13 -0.63 2.63 5.22
C ILE A 13 -2.13 2.92 5.04
N ASP A 14 -3.00 2.15 5.69
CA ASP A 14 -4.45 2.37 5.66
C ASP A 14 -4.83 3.72 6.29
N HIS A 15 -4.25 4.05 7.45
CA HIS A 15 -4.40 5.36 8.06
C HIS A 15 -3.82 6.49 7.19
N PHE A 16 -2.80 6.21 6.38
CA PHE A 16 -2.22 7.16 5.44
C PHE A 16 -3.16 7.48 4.28
N PHE A 17 -3.87 6.48 3.76
CA PHE A 17 -4.93 6.71 2.77
C PHE A 17 -6.09 7.55 3.32
N ASN A 18 -6.38 7.41 4.61
CA ASN A 18 -7.35 8.25 5.32
C ASN A 18 -6.83 9.65 5.70
N LEU A 19 -5.63 10.02 5.23
CA LEU A 19 -4.98 11.31 5.47
C LEU A 19 -4.77 11.62 6.97
N ASN A 20 -4.59 10.59 7.81
CA ASN A 20 -4.37 10.75 9.25
C ASN A 20 -2.87 10.67 9.58
N PHE A 21 -2.24 11.82 9.84
CA PHE A 21 -0.80 11.90 10.06
C PHE A 21 -0.30 11.12 11.29
N ASN A 22 -1.03 11.17 12.42
CA ASN A 22 -0.59 10.58 13.69
C ASN A 22 -0.44 9.04 13.61
N ASP A 23 -1.43 8.35 13.04
CA ASP A 23 -1.43 6.88 12.96
C ASP A 23 -0.56 6.37 11.79
N SER A 24 -0.26 7.24 10.83
CA SER A 24 0.63 6.96 9.69
C SER A 24 2.11 7.09 10.02
N LEU A 25 2.46 7.54 11.23
CA LEU A 25 3.83 7.91 11.60
C LEU A 25 4.82 6.75 11.44
N HIS A 26 4.38 5.51 11.67
CA HIS A 26 5.19 4.31 11.50
C HIS A 26 5.64 4.13 10.05
N PHE A 27 4.72 4.27 9.10
CA PHE A 27 5.00 4.22 7.66
C PHE A 27 5.87 5.40 7.22
N ILE A 28 5.58 6.60 7.69
CA ILE A 28 6.34 7.81 7.36
C ILE A 28 7.78 7.69 7.85
N ASN A 29 8.01 7.26 9.09
CA ASN A 29 9.36 7.08 9.62
C ASN A 29 10.13 5.97 8.89
N HIS A 30 9.46 4.90 8.50
CA HIS A 30 10.08 3.81 7.75
C HIS A 30 10.64 4.29 6.39
N TYR A 31 9.92 5.16 5.69
CA TYR A 31 10.34 5.69 4.39
C TYR A 31 11.00 7.07 4.43
N HIS A 32 11.06 7.73 5.59
CA HIS A 32 11.63 9.08 5.75
C HIS A 32 13.08 9.15 5.26
N SER A 33 13.91 8.17 5.64
CA SER A 33 15.32 8.11 5.22
C SER A 33 15.50 7.94 3.72
N LEU A 34 14.53 7.33 3.04
CA LEU A 34 14.62 7.01 1.62
C LEU A 34 14.15 8.18 0.74
N MET A 35 13.25 9.02 1.27
CA MET A 35 12.53 10.03 0.51
C MET A 35 12.96 11.47 0.81
N ASN A 36 13.77 11.69 1.86
CA ASN A 36 14.19 13.01 2.33
C ASN A 36 12.98 13.97 2.50
N VAL A 37 11.85 13.43 2.96
CA VAL A 37 10.59 14.16 3.12
C VAL A 37 10.58 14.85 4.46
N SER A 38 10.40 16.16 4.45
CA SER A 38 10.22 16.94 5.68
C SER A 38 8.86 16.60 6.33
N LYS A 39 8.87 16.09 7.57
CA LYS A 39 7.66 15.64 8.29
C LYS A 39 6.65 16.77 8.49
N GLU A 40 7.15 17.97 8.76
CA GLU A 40 6.37 19.19 8.91
C GLU A 40 5.70 19.61 7.60
N CYS A 41 6.44 19.58 6.46
CA CYS A 41 5.85 19.83 5.15
C CYS A 41 4.78 18.79 4.80
N LEU A 42 5.05 17.50 5.04
CA LEU A 42 4.10 16.43 4.80
C LEU A 42 2.82 16.60 5.65
N ASN A 43 2.96 16.98 6.92
CA ASN A 43 1.81 17.23 7.79
C ASN A 43 0.95 18.39 7.29
N SER A 44 1.58 19.48 6.83
CA SER A 44 0.86 20.60 6.23
C SER A 44 0.18 20.22 4.91
N GLU A 45 0.85 19.48 4.02
CA GLU A 45 0.27 18.99 2.76
C GLU A 45 -0.93 18.07 3.02
N MET A 46 -0.81 17.14 3.97
CA MET A 46 -1.87 16.22 4.37
C MET A 46 -3.10 16.97 4.90
N THR A 47 -2.88 17.98 5.74
CA THR A 47 -3.96 18.80 6.31
C THR A 47 -4.69 19.58 5.22
N VAL A 48 -3.96 20.19 4.29
CA VAL A 48 -4.55 20.92 3.16
C VAL A 48 -5.31 19.96 2.24
N ALA A 49 -4.72 18.81 1.89
CA ALA A 49 -5.37 17.80 1.07
C ALA A 49 -6.67 17.31 1.72
N LYS A 50 -6.66 17.02 3.03
CA LYS A 50 -7.86 16.63 3.78
C LYS A 50 -8.93 17.71 3.73
N ASN A 51 -8.55 18.98 3.90
CA ASN A 51 -9.48 20.11 3.80
C ASN A 51 -10.07 20.26 2.39
N VAL A 52 -9.30 20.02 1.33
CA VAL A 52 -9.79 20.04 -0.05
C VAL A 52 -10.81 18.92 -0.29
N VAL A 53 -10.51 17.71 0.19
CA VAL A 53 -11.41 16.55 0.06
C VAL A 53 -12.71 16.78 0.84
N VAL A 54 -12.62 17.24 2.10
CA VAL A 54 -13.78 17.56 2.95
C VAL A 54 -14.61 18.72 2.40
N LYS A 55 -14.00 19.67 1.68
CA LYS A 55 -14.75 20.76 1.05
C LYS A 55 -15.56 20.30 -0.18
N ASN A 56 -15.11 19.25 -0.86
CA ASN A 56 -15.80 18.68 -2.03
C ASN A 56 -16.90 17.68 -1.62
N MET A 57 -16.76 17.00 -0.48
CA MET A 57 -17.77 16.12 0.12
C MET A 57 -18.31 16.75 1.40
N GLY A 58 -19.48 17.38 1.34
CA GLY A 58 -20.15 17.86 2.55
C GLY A 58 -20.31 16.72 3.57
N SER A 59 -19.49 16.73 4.61
CA SER A 59 -19.61 15.99 5.87
C SER A 59 -20.19 14.57 5.77
N ASP A 60 -19.43 13.56 5.30
CA ASP A 60 -19.34 12.27 6.01
C ASP A 60 -18.20 11.36 5.48
N VAL A 61 -17.24 11.16 6.38
CA VAL A 61 -16.30 10.05 6.64
C VAL A 61 -16.29 8.82 5.69
N ASN A 62 -16.13 8.99 4.38
CA ASN A 62 -15.55 7.95 3.54
C ASN A 62 -14.67 8.59 2.46
N ILE A 63 -13.41 8.80 2.80
CA ILE A 63 -12.42 9.33 1.86
C ILE A 63 -12.11 8.19 0.88
N ASP A 64 -12.83 8.19 -0.23
CA ASP A 64 -12.59 7.22 -1.27
C ASP A 64 -11.21 7.50 -1.90
N ILE A 65 -10.39 6.46 -2.03
CA ILE A 65 -9.02 6.55 -2.55
C ILE A 65 -9.04 7.18 -3.95
N THR A 66 -10.11 6.99 -4.71
CA THR A 66 -10.29 7.54 -6.05
C THR A 66 -10.38 9.07 -6.05
N ASP A 67 -11.01 9.67 -5.04
CA ASP A 67 -11.10 11.13 -4.91
C ASP A 67 -9.77 11.75 -4.48
N VAL A 68 -9.03 11.07 -3.61
CA VAL A 68 -7.68 11.51 -3.22
C VAL A 68 -6.74 11.46 -4.42
N ILE A 69 -6.80 10.39 -5.22
CA ILE A 69 -6.03 10.26 -6.45
C ILE A 69 -6.40 11.38 -7.44
N ARG A 70 -7.69 11.72 -7.57
CA ARG A 70 -8.13 12.82 -8.44
C ARG A 70 -7.52 14.16 -8.00
N VAL A 71 -7.63 14.51 -6.71
CA VAL A 71 -7.06 15.76 -6.16
C VAL A 71 -5.54 15.80 -6.34
N LEU A 72 -4.85 14.68 -6.11
CA LEU A 72 -3.40 14.55 -6.31
C LEU A 72 -2.99 14.67 -7.79
N SER A 73 -3.82 14.16 -8.71
CA SER A 73 -3.56 14.20 -10.15
C SER A 73 -3.77 15.60 -10.71
N GLU A 74 -4.81 16.30 -10.26
CA GLU A 74 -5.11 17.69 -10.62
C GLU A 74 -4.06 18.67 -10.07
N ASN A 75 -3.45 18.34 -8.92
CA ASN A 75 -2.51 19.20 -8.20
C ASN A 75 -1.12 18.56 -8.06
N GLN A 76 -0.63 17.95 -9.14
CA GLN A 76 0.63 17.20 -9.18
C GLN A 76 1.86 18.02 -8.74
N THR A 77 1.85 19.35 -8.91
CA THR A 77 2.95 20.23 -8.49
C THR A 77 2.80 20.80 -7.09
N VAL A 78 1.61 20.71 -6.49
CA VAL A 78 1.27 21.37 -5.21
C VAL A 78 1.65 20.49 -4.02
N PHE A 79 1.61 19.17 -4.18
CA PHE A 79 1.83 18.20 -3.10
C PHE A 79 2.94 17.18 -3.43
N PRO A 80 4.21 17.64 -3.60
CA PRO A 80 5.30 16.79 -4.07
C PRO A 80 5.68 15.71 -3.05
N ASN A 81 5.56 15.97 -1.74
CA ASN A 81 5.90 15.00 -0.71
C ASN A 81 4.79 13.95 -0.56
N LEU A 82 3.53 14.42 -0.52
CA LEU A 82 2.36 13.57 -0.45
C LEU A 82 2.28 12.62 -1.65
N GLN A 83 2.51 13.11 -2.87
CA GLN A 83 2.42 12.30 -4.09
C GLN A 83 3.48 11.20 -4.17
N LYS A 84 4.73 11.53 -3.82
CA LYS A 84 5.82 10.54 -3.78
C LYS A 84 5.49 9.41 -2.81
N LEU A 85 4.94 9.75 -1.64
CA LEU A 85 4.61 8.78 -0.61
C LEU A 85 3.36 7.94 -0.97
N PHE A 86 2.35 8.56 -1.60
CA PHE A 86 1.19 7.86 -2.18
C PHE A 86 1.59 6.85 -3.26
N THR A 87 2.56 7.18 -4.11
CA THR A 87 3.05 6.26 -5.15
C THR A 87 3.61 4.97 -4.54
N ILE A 88 4.38 5.09 -3.45
CA ILE A 88 4.88 3.92 -2.71
C ILE A 88 3.73 3.15 -2.05
N ALA A 89 2.84 3.86 -1.35
CA ALA A 89 1.70 3.25 -0.68
C ALA A 89 0.84 2.41 -1.64
N LEU A 90 0.65 2.85 -2.88
CA LEU A 90 -0.04 2.09 -3.94
C LEU A 90 0.82 0.97 -4.54
N THR A 91 2.13 1.13 -4.60
CA THR A 91 3.05 0.13 -5.16
C THR A 91 3.19 -1.09 -4.24
N ILE A 92 3.23 -0.91 -2.91
CA ILE A 92 3.37 -1.99 -1.92
C ILE A 92 2.32 -3.11 -2.10
N PRO A 93 1.00 -2.84 -2.13
CA PRO A 93 0.00 -3.89 -2.30
C PRO A 93 0.09 -4.56 -3.67
N ILE A 94 0.39 -3.80 -4.73
CA ILE A 94 0.55 -4.33 -6.09
C ILE A 94 1.73 -5.29 -6.18
N SER A 95 2.88 -4.91 -5.61
CA SER A 95 4.07 -5.77 -5.56
C SER A 95 3.82 -7.00 -4.69
N SER A 96 3.22 -6.86 -3.51
CA SER A 96 2.92 -8.00 -2.62
C SER A 96 1.99 -9.00 -3.30
N ALA A 97 0.88 -8.55 -3.88
CA ALA A 97 -0.07 -9.41 -4.58
C ALA A 97 0.58 -10.13 -5.77
N THR A 98 1.45 -9.45 -6.52
CA THR A 98 2.18 -10.04 -7.66
C THR A 98 3.18 -11.10 -7.22
N CYS A 99 3.93 -10.83 -6.14
CA CYS A 99 4.85 -11.79 -5.53
C CYS A 99 4.09 -13.02 -5.03
N GLU A 100 3.03 -12.84 -4.25
CA GLU A 100 2.19 -13.94 -3.74
C GLU A 100 1.62 -14.81 -4.86
N ARG A 101 1.10 -14.18 -5.93
CA ARG A 101 0.60 -14.87 -7.12
C ARG A 101 1.68 -15.72 -7.78
N SER A 102 2.87 -15.16 -7.96
CA SER A 102 4.02 -15.84 -8.58
C SER A 102 4.51 -17.02 -7.74
N PHE A 103 4.65 -16.83 -6.43
CA PHE A 103 5.03 -17.92 -5.51
C PHE A 103 3.96 -19.00 -5.42
N SER A 104 2.68 -18.64 -5.43
CA SER A 104 1.56 -19.58 -5.44
C SER A 104 1.57 -20.46 -6.71
N ALA A 105 1.76 -19.85 -7.88
CA ALA A 105 1.90 -20.58 -9.15
C ALA A 105 3.08 -21.57 -9.10
N MET A 106 4.25 -21.11 -8.66
CA MET A 106 5.44 -21.97 -8.49
C MET A 106 5.18 -23.12 -7.51
N LYS A 107 4.52 -22.85 -6.38
CA LYS A 107 4.16 -23.87 -5.39
C LYS A 107 3.20 -24.91 -5.98
N LYS A 108 2.20 -24.49 -6.76
CA LYS A 108 1.28 -25.39 -7.46
C LYS A 108 2.02 -26.28 -8.46
N ILE A 109 2.90 -25.71 -9.27
CA ILE A 109 3.73 -26.46 -10.24
C ILE A 109 4.60 -27.50 -9.51
N LYS A 110 5.35 -27.08 -8.48
CA LYS A 110 6.20 -28.00 -7.69
C LYS A 110 5.40 -29.12 -7.04
N THR A 111 4.21 -28.80 -6.51
CA THR A 111 3.33 -29.80 -5.87
C THR A 111 2.83 -30.79 -6.92
N TRP A 112 2.34 -30.31 -8.06
CA TRP A 112 1.86 -31.14 -9.16
C TRP A 112 2.94 -32.09 -9.67
N LEU A 113 4.15 -31.58 -9.91
CA LEU A 113 5.27 -32.40 -10.38
C LEU A 113 5.61 -33.53 -9.39
N ARG A 114 5.63 -33.22 -8.09
CA ARG A 114 5.90 -34.21 -7.04
C ARG A 114 4.79 -35.24 -6.91
N THR A 115 3.52 -34.85 -7.05
CA THR A 115 2.39 -35.79 -7.03
C THR A 115 2.38 -36.69 -8.26
N SER A 116 2.67 -36.15 -9.45
CA SER A 116 2.73 -36.95 -10.69
C SER A 116 3.86 -37.98 -10.65
N MET A 117 5.05 -37.62 -10.16
CA MET A 117 6.16 -38.57 -9.98
C MET A 117 5.84 -39.69 -8.99
N LEU A 118 5.14 -39.37 -7.88
CA LEU A 118 4.69 -40.38 -6.92
C LEU A 118 3.61 -41.29 -7.52
N GLN A 119 2.70 -40.74 -8.33
CA GLN A 119 1.64 -41.52 -8.97
C GLN A 119 2.19 -42.47 -10.05
N ASP A 120 3.20 -42.04 -10.81
CA ASP A 120 3.89 -42.87 -11.81
C ASP A 120 4.61 -44.08 -11.17
N ARG A 121 5.24 -43.87 -10.00
CA ARG A 121 5.84 -44.95 -9.20
C ARG A 121 4.80 -45.95 -8.67
N PHE A 122 3.59 -45.49 -8.37
CA PHE A 122 2.52 -46.33 -7.80
C PHE A 122 1.67 -47.02 -8.87
N SER A 123 1.55 -46.43 -10.06
CA SER A 123 0.85 -47.00 -11.23
C SER A 123 1.60 -48.14 -11.91
N ASN A 124 2.91 -48.28 -11.66
CA ASN A 124 3.76 -49.32 -12.21
C ASN A 124 3.96 -50.52 -11.25
N LEU A 125 3.10 -50.66 -10.24
CA LEU A 125 3.00 -51.81 -9.34
C LEU A 125 1.64 -52.51 -9.56
#